data_AF-A0A662SGK0-F1
#
_entry.id   AF-A0A662SGK0-F1
#
_cell.length_a   1.000
_cell.length_b   1.000
_cell.length_c   1.000
_cell.angle_alpha   90.00
_cell.angle_beta   90.00
_cell.angle_gamma   90.00
#
_symmetry.space_group_name_H-M   'P 1'
#
loop_
_entity.id
_entity.type
_entity.pdbx_description
1 polymer ?
#
loop_
_entity_poly.entity_id
_entity_poly.type
_entity_poly.pdbx_seq_one_letter_code
_entity_poly.pdbx_strand_id
1 'polypeptide(L)'
;VREEIIVVKPDTEATGRTAEVSLKSFFEKCEEIDSRIKELILYGFISAKGLLKIKETASSLGVEKIIAFAFVDLTALAYNNYDMVLYGIDESLWKEKKQLSRLGSIVAKETLRSMVSMYVPGLDQPGDFSERQKRLWNGEKWTYGDILGHLRKTADIIKSIKAIPGALEPWQEKIANKQLEMLYMKIRELSSKGGSYDTI
;
A
#
# COMPACT_ATOMS: atom_id res chain seq x y z
N VAL A 1 -16.95 -12.30 34.73
CA VAL A 1 -15.72 -12.67 34.00
C VAL A 1 -15.75 -11.84 32.75
N ARG A 2 -14.80 -10.92 32.58
CA ARG A 2 -14.76 -10.02 31.42
C ARG A 2 -14.58 -10.86 30.15
N GLU A 3 -15.42 -10.66 29.14
CA GLU A 3 -15.35 -11.45 27.90
C GLU A 3 -14.05 -11.14 27.14
N GLU A 4 -13.37 -12.16 26.60
CA GLU A 4 -12.10 -11.99 25.87
C GLU A 4 -12.33 -12.14 24.36
N ILE A 5 -11.98 -11.11 23.61
CA ILE A 5 -12.22 -11.02 22.16
C ILE A 5 -10.89 -11.12 21.41
N ILE A 6 -10.93 -11.84 20.28
CA ILE A 6 -9.88 -11.83 19.26
C ILE A 6 -10.37 -10.97 18.10
N VAL A 7 -9.59 -9.94 17.75
CA VAL A 7 -9.92 -9.04 16.64
C VAL A 7 -9.08 -9.41 15.42
N VAL A 8 -9.75 -9.68 14.31
CA VAL A 8 -9.10 -9.81 13.00
C VAL A 8 -9.37 -8.54 12.22
N LYS A 9 -8.32 -7.81 11.86
CA LYS A 9 -8.39 -6.56 11.11
C LYS A 9 -7.78 -6.73 9.71
N PRO A 10 -8.59 -6.98 8.68
CA PRO A 10 -8.14 -6.99 7.30
C PRO A 10 -8.05 -5.56 6.77
N ASP A 11 -6.85 -5.06 6.42
CA ASP A 11 -6.70 -3.70 5.88
C ASP A 11 -5.34 -3.46 5.20
N THR A 12 -5.22 -2.31 4.55
CA THR A 12 -3.95 -1.72 4.10
C THR A 12 -3.44 -0.72 5.13
N GLU A 13 -2.29 -1.00 5.72
CA GLU A 13 -1.70 -0.23 6.81
C GLU A 13 -0.46 0.56 6.36
N ALA A 14 -0.70 1.76 5.82
CA ALA A 14 0.37 2.68 5.45
C ALA A 14 1.00 3.34 6.69
N THR A 15 0.36 4.37 7.27
CA THR A 15 0.91 5.08 8.45
C THR A 15 0.46 4.52 9.79
N GLY A 16 -0.57 3.67 9.80
CA GLY A 16 -1.24 3.19 11.02
C GLY A 16 -2.12 4.23 11.73
N ARG A 17 -2.29 5.45 11.19
CA ARG A 17 -3.11 6.51 11.81
C ARG A 17 -4.60 6.14 11.87
N THR A 18 -5.15 5.63 10.77
CA THR A 18 -6.55 5.18 10.73
C THR A 18 -6.78 4.01 11.68
N ALA A 19 -5.84 3.05 11.71
CA ALA A 19 -5.87 1.96 12.67
C ALA A 19 -5.80 2.44 14.12
N GLU A 20 -4.97 3.43 14.45
CA GLU A 20 -4.91 3.99 15.80
C GLU A 20 -6.27 4.54 16.25
N VAL A 21 -6.92 5.35 15.42
CA VAL A 21 -8.23 5.96 15.74
C VAL A 21 -9.31 4.89 15.86
N SER A 22 -9.39 3.99 14.88
CA SER A 22 -10.41 2.93 14.87
C SER A 22 -10.24 1.94 16.00
N LEU A 23 -9.00 1.53 16.33
CA LEU A 23 -8.75 0.66 17.47
C LEU A 23 -9.13 1.35 18.78
N LYS A 24 -8.70 2.60 19.04
CA LYS A 24 -9.09 3.30 20.27
C LYS A 24 -10.61 3.33 20.45
N SER A 25 -11.34 3.72 19.39
CA SER A 25 -12.81 3.74 19.42
C SER A 25 -13.42 2.36 19.65
N PHE A 26 -12.87 1.30 19.01
CA PHE A 26 -13.36 -0.06 19.20
C PHE A 26 -13.10 -0.58 20.63
N PHE A 27 -11.94 -0.28 21.20
CA PHE A 27 -11.59 -0.67 22.58
C PHE A 27 -12.50 0.00 23.61
N GLU A 28 -12.80 1.30 23.43
CA GLU A 28 -13.79 2.01 24.25
C GLU A 28 -15.14 1.30 24.22
N LYS A 29 -15.60 0.85 23.03
CA LYS A 29 -16.84 0.09 22.90
C LYS A 29 -16.79 -1.28 23.56
N CYS A 30 -15.65 -1.97 23.54
CA CYS A 30 -15.50 -3.23 24.26
C CYS A 30 -15.59 -3.02 25.79
N GLU A 31 -14.97 -1.96 26.32
CA GLU A 31 -15.05 -1.62 27.75
C GLU A 31 -16.50 -1.32 28.18
N GLU A 32 -17.27 -0.59 27.35
CA GLU A 32 -18.68 -0.28 27.61
C GLU A 32 -19.56 -1.52 27.80
N ILE A 33 -19.17 -2.66 27.21
CA ILE A 33 -19.91 -3.93 27.29
C ILE A 33 -19.21 -5.00 28.15
N ASP A 34 -18.31 -4.60 29.06
CA ASP A 34 -17.54 -5.50 29.94
C ASP A 34 -16.79 -6.61 29.16
N SER A 35 -16.16 -6.21 28.05
CA SER A 35 -15.34 -7.07 27.17
C SER A 35 -13.94 -6.50 26.98
N ARG A 36 -12.93 -7.33 26.72
CA ARG A 36 -11.54 -6.92 26.43
C ARG A 36 -11.00 -7.57 25.18
N ILE A 37 -10.10 -6.89 24.49
CA ILE A 37 -9.40 -7.45 23.34
C ILE A 37 -8.09 -8.06 23.83
N LYS A 38 -7.98 -9.37 23.70
CA LYS A 38 -6.80 -10.13 24.14
C LYS A 38 -5.77 -10.26 23.04
N GLU A 39 -6.24 -10.47 21.82
CA GLU A 39 -5.40 -10.71 20.65
C GLU A 39 -5.86 -9.87 19.46
N LEU A 40 -4.90 -9.26 18.77
CA LEU A 40 -5.09 -8.52 17.54
C LEU A 40 -4.33 -9.20 16.40
N ILE A 41 -5.06 -9.58 15.35
CA ILE A 41 -4.52 -10.19 14.14
C ILE A 41 -4.68 -9.20 13.00
N LEU A 42 -3.56 -8.72 12.46
CA LEU A 42 -3.49 -7.88 11.27
C LEU A 42 -3.29 -8.76 10.04
N TYR A 43 -4.03 -8.48 8.97
CA TYR A 43 -3.99 -9.30 7.76
C TYR A 43 -4.14 -8.41 6.52
N GLY A 44 -3.08 -8.25 5.72
CA GLY A 44 -3.15 -7.42 4.51
C GLY A 44 -1.81 -6.78 4.14
N PHE A 45 -1.85 -5.68 3.39
CA PHE A 45 -0.65 -4.92 3.06
C PHE A 45 -0.24 -4.07 4.25
N ILE A 46 0.98 -4.22 4.75
CA ILE A 46 1.40 -3.58 5.99
C ILE A 46 2.77 -2.96 5.79
N SER A 47 2.91 -1.67 6.11
CA SER A 47 4.22 -1.04 6.19
C SER A 47 4.85 -1.25 7.57
N ALA A 48 6.19 -1.24 7.63
CA ALA A 48 6.91 -1.30 8.90
C ALA A 48 6.49 -0.17 9.86
N LYS A 49 6.27 1.04 9.33
CA LYS A 49 5.82 2.21 10.10
C LYS A 49 4.40 2.00 10.65
N GLY A 50 3.49 1.51 9.82
CA GLY A 50 2.11 1.21 10.21
C GLY A 50 2.05 0.13 11.29
N LEU A 51 2.78 -0.97 11.11
CA LEU A 51 2.84 -2.05 12.08
C LEU A 51 3.35 -1.58 13.44
N LEU A 52 4.43 -0.79 13.48
CA LEU A 52 4.97 -0.26 14.74
C LEU A 52 3.96 0.64 15.45
N LYS A 53 3.27 1.52 14.71
CA LYS A 53 2.27 2.43 15.27
C LYS A 53 1.06 1.67 15.83
N ILE A 54 0.61 0.64 15.13
CA ILE A 54 -0.49 -0.22 15.59
C ILE A 54 -0.06 -1.03 16.81
N LYS A 55 1.15 -1.59 16.80
CA LYS A 55 1.71 -2.33 17.93
C LYS A 55 1.74 -1.46 19.18
N GLU A 56 2.27 -0.23 19.06
CA GLU A 56 2.31 0.73 20.17
C GLU A 56 0.90 1.02 20.70
N THR A 57 -0.04 1.34 19.79
CA THR A 57 -1.42 1.66 20.16
C THR A 57 -2.09 0.48 20.87
N ALA A 58 -2.09 -0.71 20.27
CA ALA A 58 -2.71 -1.90 20.84
C ALA A 58 -2.06 -2.33 22.17
N SER A 59 -0.73 -2.24 22.28
CA SER A 59 -0.04 -2.55 23.55
C SER A 59 -0.42 -1.55 24.65
N SER A 60 -0.56 -0.26 24.32
CA SER A 60 -0.99 0.76 25.28
C SER A 60 -2.43 0.56 25.78
N LEU A 61 -3.24 -0.17 25.02
CA LEU A 61 -4.61 -0.53 25.34
C LEU A 61 -4.72 -1.92 26.00
N GLY A 62 -3.60 -2.55 26.37
CA GLY A 62 -3.57 -3.81 27.11
C GLY A 62 -3.73 -5.08 26.26
N VAL A 63 -3.54 -5.00 24.94
CA VAL A 63 -3.50 -6.21 24.09
C VAL A 63 -2.25 -7.04 24.40
N GLU A 64 -2.46 -8.30 24.74
CA GLU A 64 -1.39 -9.21 25.14
C GLU A 64 -0.64 -9.79 23.93
N LYS A 65 -1.35 -10.00 22.81
CA LYS A 65 -0.80 -10.68 21.63
C LYS A 65 -1.17 -9.96 20.35
N ILE A 66 -0.16 -9.69 19.52
CA ILE A 66 -0.33 -9.03 18.23
C ILE A 66 0.37 -9.87 17.17
N ILE A 67 -0.37 -10.33 16.17
CA ILE A 67 0.13 -11.10 15.03
C ILE A 67 -0.11 -10.29 13.76
N ALA A 68 0.87 -10.24 12.87
CA ALA A 68 0.73 -9.60 11.57
C ALA A 68 1.06 -10.59 10.44
N PHE A 69 0.12 -10.74 9.51
CA PHE A 69 0.28 -11.45 8.25
C PHE A 69 0.36 -10.42 7.14
N ALA A 70 1.57 -9.96 6.86
CA ALA A 70 1.84 -8.99 5.81
C ALA A 70 1.85 -9.67 4.43
N PHE A 71 1.09 -9.12 3.49
CA PHE A 71 1.07 -9.55 2.10
C PHE A 71 2.29 -9.05 1.37
N VAL A 72 2.94 -9.96 0.61
CA VAL A 72 4.16 -9.72 -0.17
C VAL A 72 5.37 -9.43 0.72
N ASP A 73 5.34 -8.35 1.49
CA ASP A 73 6.42 -7.84 2.31
C ASP A 73 5.90 -6.98 3.47
N LEU A 74 6.78 -6.72 4.44
CA LEU A 74 6.59 -5.62 5.39
C LEU A 74 7.26 -4.39 4.80
N THR A 75 6.43 -3.50 4.24
CA THR A 75 6.87 -2.52 3.25
C THR A 75 7.59 -1.33 3.85
N ALA A 76 8.47 -0.72 3.06
CA ALA A 76 8.92 0.64 3.34
C ALA A 76 7.84 1.64 2.93
N LEU A 77 7.74 2.75 3.64
CA LEU A 77 6.80 3.82 3.30
C LEU A 77 7.56 5.02 2.73
N ALA A 78 7.17 5.48 1.54
CA ALA A 78 7.77 6.65 0.91
C ALA A 78 7.50 7.95 1.68
N TYR A 79 8.24 9.01 1.34
CA TYR A 79 8.15 10.32 1.98
C TYR A 79 6.73 10.90 1.99
N ASN A 80 5.94 10.65 0.94
CA ASN A 80 4.54 11.07 0.89
C ASN A 80 3.61 10.34 1.88
N ASN A 81 4.09 9.30 2.57
CA ASN A 81 3.33 8.45 3.49
C ASN A 81 2.23 7.58 2.85
N TYR A 82 2.24 7.43 1.53
CA TYR A 82 1.25 6.63 0.80
C TYR A 82 1.89 5.46 0.08
N ASP A 83 2.95 5.70 -0.72
CA ASP A 83 3.51 4.63 -1.56
C ASP A 83 4.24 3.60 -0.70
N MET A 84 3.84 2.33 -0.82
CA MET A 84 4.41 1.20 -0.09
C MET A 84 5.42 0.48 -0.97
N VAL A 85 6.68 0.89 -0.84
CA VAL A 85 7.74 0.51 -1.77
C VAL A 85 8.42 -0.76 -1.29
N LEU A 86 8.46 -1.77 -2.17
CA LEU A 86 9.20 -3.02 -1.93
C LEU A 86 10.71 -2.72 -1.86
N TYR A 87 11.25 -2.05 -2.88
CA TYR A 87 12.61 -1.52 -2.90
C TYR A 87 12.78 -0.46 -4.00
N GLY A 88 13.78 0.42 -3.88
CA GLY A 88 14.14 1.38 -4.94
C GLY A 88 14.30 2.80 -4.41
N ILE A 89 14.27 3.78 -5.31
CA ILE A 89 14.38 5.19 -4.90
C ILE A 89 13.04 5.72 -4.38
N ASP A 90 13.09 6.56 -3.35
CA ASP A 90 11.96 7.37 -2.94
C ASP A 90 11.72 8.50 -3.97
N GLU A 91 10.90 8.21 -4.98
CA GLU A 91 10.55 9.19 -6.02
C GLU A 91 9.88 10.42 -5.41
N SER A 92 9.03 10.23 -4.41
CA SER A 92 8.28 11.33 -3.78
C SER A 92 9.19 12.31 -3.06
N LEU A 93 10.22 11.80 -2.35
CA LEU A 93 11.25 12.64 -1.73
C LEU A 93 12.10 13.36 -2.78
N TRP A 94 12.48 12.66 -3.85
CA TRP A 94 13.25 13.27 -4.93
C TRP A 94 12.45 14.38 -5.63
N LYS A 95 11.18 14.15 -5.90
CA LYS A 95 10.29 15.12 -6.55
C LYS A 95 10.19 16.40 -5.74
N GLU A 96 9.96 16.27 -4.44
CA GLU A 96 9.77 17.38 -3.51
C GLU A 96 11.08 18.11 -3.15
N LYS A 97 12.14 17.36 -2.83
CA LYS A 97 13.36 17.92 -2.21
C LYS A 97 14.64 17.73 -3.01
N LYS A 98 14.59 17.01 -4.14
CA LYS A 98 15.78 16.61 -4.92
C LYS A 98 16.82 15.85 -4.09
N GLN A 99 16.37 15.12 -3.08
CA GLN A 99 17.21 14.29 -2.22
C GLN A 99 17.07 12.83 -2.62
N LEU A 100 18.20 12.15 -2.85
CA LEU A 100 18.22 10.72 -3.12
C LEU A 100 18.08 9.95 -1.81
N SER A 101 17.05 9.11 -1.73
CA SER A 101 16.88 8.13 -0.67
C SER A 101 16.51 6.79 -1.29
N ARG A 102 16.99 5.70 -0.68
CA ARG A 102 16.64 4.34 -1.08
C ARG A 102 15.78 3.71 0.00
N LEU A 103 14.69 3.11 -0.45
CA LEU A 103 13.73 2.37 0.37
C LEU A 103 13.95 0.87 0.17
N GLY A 104 13.66 0.10 1.20
CA GLY A 104 13.75 -1.35 1.19
C GLY A 104 12.87 -1.95 2.29
N SER A 105 12.13 -2.98 1.92
CA SER A 105 11.21 -3.73 2.77
C SER A 105 11.87 -4.93 3.46
N ILE A 106 11.17 -5.53 4.41
CA ILE A 106 11.47 -6.87 4.91
C ILE A 106 10.62 -7.86 4.12
N VAL A 107 11.26 -8.71 3.34
CA VAL A 107 10.59 -9.61 2.39
C VAL A 107 11.21 -11.01 2.43
N ALA A 108 10.37 -12.04 2.25
CA ALA A 108 10.85 -13.41 2.09
C ALA A 108 11.67 -13.55 0.80
N LYS A 109 12.72 -14.38 0.83
CA LYS A 109 13.66 -14.54 -0.29
C LYS A 109 12.98 -15.02 -1.57
N GLU A 110 12.00 -15.91 -1.44
CA GLU A 110 11.23 -16.51 -2.53
C GLU A 110 10.32 -15.46 -3.19
N THR A 111 9.68 -14.61 -2.38
CA THR A 111 8.87 -13.49 -2.85
C THR A 111 9.75 -12.48 -3.59
N LEU A 112 10.89 -12.08 -3.02
CA LEU A 112 11.82 -11.15 -3.65
C LEU A 112 12.33 -11.69 -4.99
N ARG A 113 12.68 -12.98 -5.05
CA ARG A 113 13.12 -13.64 -6.29
C ARG A 113 12.07 -13.55 -7.39
N SER A 114 10.80 -13.71 -7.03
CA SER A 114 9.68 -13.61 -7.98
C SER A 114 9.49 -12.17 -8.46
N MET A 115 9.53 -11.22 -7.51
CA MET A 115 9.30 -9.79 -7.76
C MET A 115 10.40 -9.11 -8.56
N VAL A 116 11.68 -9.45 -8.32
CA VAL A 116 12.85 -8.82 -8.96
C VAL A 116 12.75 -8.80 -10.49
N SER A 117 12.13 -9.82 -11.10
CA SER A 117 12.05 -9.93 -12.55
C SER A 117 10.99 -9.05 -13.23
N MET A 118 10.04 -8.48 -12.45
CA MET A 118 8.85 -7.83 -12.99
C MET A 118 8.53 -6.46 -12.38
N TYR A 119 9.04 -6.18 -11.18
CA TYR A 119 8.76 -4.96 -10.44
C TYR A 119 9.71 -3.82 -10.85
N VAL A 120 9.15 -2.62 -11.00
CA VAL A 120 9.95 -1.40 -11.22
C VAL A 120 10.34 -0.82 -9.86
N PRO A 121 11.65 -0.73 -9.54
CA PRO A 121 12.11 -0.22 -8.25
C PRO A 121 11.61 1.20 -7.97
N GLY A 122 11.06 1.44 -6.78
CA GLY A 122 10.54 2.73 -6.33
C GLY A 122 9.04 2.91 -6.52
N LEU A 123 8.34 1.92 -7.11
CA LEU A 123 6.88 1.94 -7.20
C LEU A 123 6.21 1.41 -5.94
N ASP A 124 4.95 1.78 -5.76
CA ASP A 124 4.06 1.08 -4.85
C ASP A 124 3.95 -0.42 -5.19
N GLN A 125 3.81 -1.27 -4.17
CA GLN A 125 3.74 -2.71 -4.33
C GLN A 125 2.53 -3.16 -5.17
N PRO A 126 2.64 -4.26 -5.92
CA PRO A 126 1.50 -4.80 -6.63
C PRO A 126 0.44 -5.25 -5.62
N GLY A 127 -0.81 -4.87 -5.89
CA GLY A 127 -1.94 -5.30 -5.08
C GLY A 127 -2.52 -4.26 -4.12
N ASP A 128 -1.99 -3.03 -3.98
CA ASP A 128 -2.80 -1.97 -3.34
C ASP A 128 -4.12 -1.82 -4.14
N PHE A 129 -5.21 -2.18 -3.47
CA PHE A 129 -6.54 -2.37 -4.05
C PHE A 129 -7.39 -1.11 -3.98
N SER A 130 -6.96 -0.09 -3.22
CA SER A 130 -7.82 1.02 -2.80
C SER A 130 -8.47 1.78 -3.96
N GLU A 131 -7.82 1.81 -5.13
CA GLU A 131 -8.32 2.56 -6.28
C GLU A 131 -8.29 1.78 -7.61
N ARG A 132 -7.91 0.50 -7.58
CA ARG A 132 -7.77 -0.33 -8.78
C ARG A 132 -9.05 -1.13 -9.11
N GLN A 133 -10.17 -0.78 -8.46
CA GLN A 133 -11.48 -1.41 -8.64
C GLN A 133 -12.40 -0.53 -9.48
N LYS A 134 -13.33 -1.15 -10.23
CA LYS A 134 -14.30 -0.40 -11.03
C LYS A 134 -15.30 0.38 -10.18
N ARG A 135 -15.68 -0.15 -9.02
CA ARG A 135 -16.60 0.46 -8.07
C ARG A 135 -16.00 0.41 -6.68
N LEU A 136 -16.12 1.51 -5.94
CA LEU A 136 -15.60 1.68 -4.58
C LEU A 136 -16.72 2.22 -3.70
N TRP A 137 -16.81 1.75 -2.46
CA TRP A 137 -17.69 2.34 -1.45
C TRP A 137 -16.88 3.34 -0.64
N ASN A 138 -17.24 4.62 -0.71
CA ASN A 138 -16.48 5.68 -0.02
C ASN A 138 -16.93 5.90 1.44
N GLY A 139 -17.79 5.03 1.98
CA GLY A 139 -18.43 5.19 3.29
C GLY A 139 -19.86 5.73 3.21
N GLU A 140 -20.24 6.41 2.13
CA GLU A 140 -21.56 7.04 1.95
C GLU A 140 -22.28 6.55 0.68
N LYS A 141 -21.53 6.36 -0.41
CA LYS A 141 -22.06 5.95 -1.71
C LYS A 141 -21.05 5.13 -2.52
N TRP A 142 -21.57 4.43 -3.52
CA TRP A 142 -20.75 3.81 -4.56
C TRP A 142 -20.21 4.86 -5.53
N THR A 143 -18.91 4.85 -5.77
CA THR A 143 -18.22 5.69 -6.76
C THR A 143 -17.47 4.80 -7.75
N TYR A 144 -17.19 5.33 -8.95
CA TYR A 144 -16.32 4.66 -9.92
C TYR A 144 -14.86 4.99 -9.64
N GLY A 145 -13.99 3.98 -9.67
CA GLY A 145 -12.54 4.19 -9.52
C GLY A 145 -11.91 4.72 -10.81
N ASP A 146 -10.95 5.65 -10.68
CA ASP A 146 -10.25 6.26 -11.82
C ASP A 146 -9.08 5.39 -12.32
N ILE A 147 -9.41 4.22 -12.86
CA ILE A 147 -8.40 3.26 -13.36
C ILE A 147 -7.48 3.93 -14.40
N LEU A 148 -8.02 4.79 -15.28
CA LEU A 148 -7.24 5.46 -16.31
C LEU A 148 -6.26 6.46 -15.71
N GLY A 149 -6.69 7.27 -14.74
CA GLY A 149 -5.84 8.18 -13.99
C GLY A 149 -4.74 7.44 -13.23
N HIS A 150 -5.05 6.30 -12.60
CA HIS A 150 -4.04 5.48 -11.90
C HIS A 150 -2.99 4.91 -12.84
N LEU A 151 -3.38 4.42 -14.02
CA LEU A 151 -2.43 3.94 -15.03
C LEU A 151 -1.52 5.07 -15.53
N ARG A 152 -2.09 6.26 -15.79
CA ARG A 152 -1.33 7.45 -16.22
C ARG A 152 -0.34 7.89 -15.14
N LYS A 153 -0.80 8.03 -13.89
CA LYS A 153 0.03 8.38 -12.74
C LYS A 153 1.19 7.40 -12.57
N THR A 154 0.91 6.09 -12.66
CA THR A 154 1.95 5.06 -12.58
C THR A 154 2.99 5.22 -13.69
N ALA A 155 2.56 5.46 -14.93
CA ALA A 155 3.48 5.70 -16.05
C ALA A 155 4.34 6.95 -15.83
N ASP A 156 3.77 8.02 -15.26
CA ASP A 156 4.50 9.25 -14.95
C ASP A 156 5.53 9.04 -13.82
N ILE A 157 5.21 8.25 -12.80
CA ILE A 157 6.16 7.87 -11.75
C ILE A 157 7.32 7.07 -12.35
N ILE A 158 7.05 6.07 -13.21
CA ILE A 158 8.13 5.30 -13.85
C ILE A 158 9.03 6.22 -14.68
N LYS A 159 8.46 7.14 -15.47
CA LYS A 159 9.24 8.15 -16.21
C LYS A 159 10.08 9.03 -15.29
N SER A 160 9.51 9.47 -14.17
CA SER A 160 10.21 10.26 -13.15
C SER A 160 11.41 9.50 -12.62
N ILE A 161 11.22 8.26 -12.14
CA ILE A 161 12.29 7.38 -11.63
C ILE A 161 13.38 7.19 -12.68
N LYS A 162 13.01 6.93 -13.93
CA LYS A 162 13.96 6.79 -15.05
C LYS A 162 14.83 8.03 -15.29
N ALA A 163 14.31 9.22 -15.00
CA ALA A 163 15.04 10.47 -15.19
C ALA A 163 16.00 10.79 -14.03
N ILE A 164 15.94 10.04 -12.93
CA ILE A 164 16.81 10.23 -11.77
C ILE A 164 18.15 9.53 -12.01
N PRO A 165 19.29 10.25 -11.99
CA PRO A 165 20.60 9.65 -12.17
C PRO A 165 20.89 8.57 -11.10
N GLY A 166 21.27 7.37 -11.55
CA GLY A 166 21.60 6.25 -10.65
C GLY A 166 20.42 5.63 -9.90
N ALA A 167 19.18 5.91 -10.33
CA ALA A 167 17.99 5.30 -9.74
C ALA A 167 17.77 3.86 -10.20
N LEU A 168 18.11 3.55 -11.44
CA LEU A 168 17.93 2.23 -12.04
C LEU A 168 19.25 1.70 -12.61
N GLU A 169 19.48 0.42 -12.37
CA GLU A 169 20.48 -0.38 -13.07
C GLU A 169 20.01 -0.69 -14.50
N PRO A 170 20.92 -1.01 -15.45
CA PRO A 170 20.56 -1.29 -16.83
C PRO A 170 19.51 -2.41 -17.00
N TRP A 171 19.53 -3.42 -16.13
CA TRP A 171 18.53 -4.49 -16.16
C TRP A 171 17.17 -4.05 -15.61
N GLN A 172 17.15 -3.13 -14.64
CA GLN A 172 15.91 -2.55 -14.09
C GLN A 172 15.27 -1.61 -15.09
N GLU A 173 16.08 -0.90 -15.90
CA GLU A 173 15.56 -0.07 -16.97
C GLU A 173 14.81 -0.89 -18.04
N LYS A 174 15.28 -2.11 -18.36
CA LYS A 174 14.56 -3.02 -19.26
C LYS A 174 13.18 -3.38 -18.71
N ILE A 175 13.06 -3.61 -17.40
CA ILE A 175 11.79 -3.88 -16.74
C ILE A 175 10.90 -2.63 -16.81
N ALA A 176 11.42 -1.45 -16.48
CA ALA A 176 10.69 -0.18 -16.55
C ALA A 176 10.14 0.10 -17.95
N ASN A 177 10.94 -0.13 -19.00
CA ASN A 177 10.51 0.04 -20.39
C ASN A 177 9.39 -0.91 -20.76
N LYS A 178 9.52 -2.20 -20.42
CA LYS A 178 8.48 -3.20 -20.67
C LYS A 178 7.17 -2.83 -19.97
N GLN A 179 7.24 -2.37 -18.71
CA GLN A 179 6.05 -1.95 -17.97
C GLN A 179 5.41 -0.68 -18.55
N LEU A 180 6.22 0.30 -18.96
CA LEU A 180 5.70 1.49 -19.65
C LEU A 180 4.97 1.16 -20.95
N GLU A 181 5.51 0.24 -21.75
CA GLU A 181 4.87 -0.22 -22.98
C GLU A 181 3.50 -0.86 -22.69
N MET A 182 3.45 -1.75 -21.71
CA MET A 182 2.20 -2.39 -21.25
C MET A 182 1.18 -1.36 -20.74
N LEU A 183 1.62 -0.39 -19.93
CA LEU A 183 0.77 0.70 -19.44
C LEU A 183 0.20 1.52 -20.59
N TYR A 184 1.02 1.91 -21.57
CA TYR A 184 0.54 2.70 -22.71
C TYR A 184 -0.39 1.93 -23.63
N MET A 185 -0.16 0.64 -23.85
CA MET A 185 -1.12 -0.22 -24.54
C MET A 185 -2.47 -0.20 -23.82
N LYS A 186 -2.48 -0.37 -22.49
CA LYS A 186 -3.73 -0.40 -21.73
C LYS A 186 -4.43 0.95 -21.65
N ILE A 187 -3.67 2.04 -21.48
CA ILE A 187 -4.20 3.41 -21.50
C ILE A 187 -4.87 3.71 -22.84
N ARG A 188 -4.26 3.33 -23.98
CA ARG A 188 -4.85 3.51 -25.31
C ARG A 188 -6.14 2.70 -25.47
N GLU A 189 -6.12 1.43 -25.08
CA GLU A 189 -7.29 0.55 -25.11
C GLU A 189 -8.47 1.16 -24.32
N LEU A 190 -8.23 1.59 -23.07
CA LEU A 190 -9.27 2.17 -22.23
C LEU A 190 -9.73 3.54 -22.72
N SER A 191 -8.82 4.37 -23.24
CA SER A 191 -9.17 5.69 -23.81
C SER A 191 -10.04 5.54 -25.06
N SER A 192 -9.79 4.53 -25.91
CA SER A 192 -10.62 4.24 -27.08
C SER A 192 -12.02 3.70 -26.73
N LYS A 193 -12.17 3.05 -25.57
CA LYS A 193 -13.45 2.56 -25.06
C LYS A 193 -14.22 3.63 -24.25
N GLY A 194 -13.56 4.75 -23.93
CA GLY A 194 -14.07 5.85 -23.10
C GLY A 194 -15.14 6.75 -23.74
N GLY A 195 -15.76 6.32 -24.85
CA GLY A 195 -17.00 6.93 -25.37
C GLY A 195 -18.29 6.23 -24.89
N SER A 196 -18.20 5.24 -23.99
CA SER A 196 -19.32 4.31 -23.71
C SER A 196 -19.45 3.86 -22.24
N TYR A 197 -18.86 4.56 -21.27
CA TYR A 197 -19.03 4.21 -19.85
C TYR A 197 -19.99 5.13 -19.06
N ASP A 198 -20.65 6.08 -19.74
CA ASP A 198 -21.65 6.99 -19.14
C ASP A 198 -23.06 6.38 -19.03
N THR A 199 -23.29 5.15 -19.48
CA THR A 199 -24.60 4.49 -19.37
C THR A 199 -24.42 2.99 -19.17
N ILE A 200 -24.61 2.52 -17.94
CA ILE A 200 -25.31 1.29 -17.48
C ILE A 200 -25.27 1.28 -15.95
#